data_AF-B5YB79-F1
#
_entry.id   AF-B5YB79-F1
#
_cell.length_a   1.000
_cell.length_b   1.000
_cell.length_c   1.000
_cell.angle_alpha   90.00
_cell.angle_beta   90.00
_cell.angle_gamma   90.00
#
_symmetry.space_group_name_H-M   'P 1'
#
loop_
_entity.id
_entity.type
_entity.pdbx_description
1 polymer ?
#
loop_
_entity_poly.entity_id
_entity_poly.type
_entity_poly.pdbx_seq_one_letter_code
_entity_poly.pdbx_strand_id
1 'polypeptide(L)'
;MPIRSTLYFFARGALDVILVQLFTHIFTFVITINVAPIYMNELVPPEERAIGQGILNLSIALSQTLSSFVSGNVADIIGLKGMYLFLALIGIIGGIWGLRIFKNTGSH
;
A
#
# COMPACT_ATOMS: atom_id res chain seq x y z
N MET A 1 -6.73 2.10 -0.65
CA MET A 1 -6.24 0.74 -1.01
C MET A 1 -7.18 -0.38 -0.57
N PRO A 2 -7.70 -0.43 0.67
CA PRO A 2 -8.59 -1.51 1.11
C PRO A 2 -9.84 -1.69 0.24
N ILE A 3 -10.49 -0.57 -0.13
CA ILE A 3 -11.69 -0.57 -0.99
C ILE A 3 -11.43 -1.29 -2.31
N ARG A 4 -10.30 -1.00 -2.97
CA ARG A 4 -9.92 -1.67 -4.24
C ARG A 4 -9.76 -3.17 -4.06
N SER A 5 -9.06 -3.60 -3.01
CA SER A 5 -8.88 -5.02 -2.72
C SER A 5 -10.24 -5.69 -2.47
N THR A 6 -11.14 -5.05 -1.73
CA THR A 6 -12.52 -5.54 -1.55
C THR A 6 -13.28 -5.65 -2.87
N LEU A 7 -13.13 -4.70 -3.80
CA LEU A 7 -13.77 -4.80 -5.12
C LEU A 7 -13.28 -6.01 -5.93
N TYR A 8 -11.97 -6.32 -5.88
CA TYR A 8 -11.44 -7.52 -6.53
C TYR A 8 -11.97 -8.83 -5.95
N PHE A 9 -12.24 -8.87 -4.64
CA PHE A 9 -12.87 -10.04 -4.02
C PHE A 9 -14.23 -10.38 -4.65
N PHE A 10 -15.02 -9.35 -4.98
CA PHE A 10 -16.34 -9.50 -5.60
C PHE A 10 -16.30 -9.71 -7.11
N ALA A 11 -15.14 -9.62 -7.76
CA ALA A 11 -14.99 -9.83 -9.19
C ALA A 11 -15.43 -11.26 -9.59
N ARG A 12 -16.27 -11.34 -10.62
CA ARG A 12 -16.82 -12.58 -11.18
C ARG A 12 -16.21 -12.92 -12.53
N GLY A 13 -15.66 -11.93 -13.23
CA GLY A 13 -14.98 -12.13 -14.51
C GLY A 13 -13.85 -11.14 -14.76
N ALA A 14 -13.14 -11.32 -15.88
CA ALA A 14 -12.01 -10.48 -16.26
C ALA A 14 -12.38 -9.01 -16.44
N LEU A 15 -13.58 -8.72 -16.94
CA LEU A 15 -14.06 -7.35 -17.14
C LEU A 15 -14.16 -6.58 -15.81
N ASP A 16 -14.64 -7.21 -14.73
CA ASP A 16 -14.70 -6.60 -13.40
C ASP A 16 -13.29 -6.20 -12.93
N VAL A 17 -12.31 -7.08 -13.14
CA VAL A 17 -10.91 -6.82 -12.77
C VAL A 17 -10.36 -5.63 -13.56
N ILE A 18 -10.63 -5.57 -14.87
CA ILE A 18 -10.20 -4.45 -15.74
C ILE A 18 -10.84 -3.15 -15.28
N LEU A 19 -12.14 -3.13 -15.00
CA LEU A 19 -12.84 -1.92 -14.55
C LEU A 19 -12.32 -1.45 -13.20
N VAL A 20 -12.17 -2.35 -12.23
CA VAL A 20 -11.58 -2.01 -10.93
C VAL A 20 -10.17 -1.43 -11.12
N GLN A 21 -9.34 -2.05 -11.96
CA GLN A 21 -8.00 -1.56 -12.25
C GLN A 21 -8.04 -0.16 -12.90
N LEU A 22 -8.83 0.03 -13.96
CA LEU A 22 -8.93 1.29 -14.69
C LEU A 22 -9.30 2.46 -13.77
N PHE A 23 -10.32 2.27 -12.92
CA PHE A 23 -10.84 3.36 -12.10
C PHE A 23 -10.06 3.59 -10.81
N THR A 24 -9.36 2.58 -10.28
CA THR A 24 -8.78 2.69 -8.94
C THR A 24 -7.26 2.63 -8.91
N HIS A 25 -6.61 2.19 -9.99
CA HIS A 25 -5.17 2.00 -9.99
C HIS A 25 -4.37 3.30 -10.03
N ILE A 26 -4.91 4.33 -10.69
CA ILE A 26 -4.28 5.67 -10.76
C ILE A 26 -3.97 6.23 -9.36
N PHE A 27 -4.85 6.00 -8.38
CA PHE A 27 -4.64 6.48 -7.01
C PHE A 27 -3.43 5.84 -6.33
N THR A 28 -3.07 4.59 -6.67
CA THR A 28 -1.83 3.99 -6.15
C THR A 28 -0.64 4.77 -6.66
N PHE A 29 -0.56 5.00 -7.96
CA PHE A 29 0.58 5.69 -8.55
C PHE A 29 0.70 7.14 -8.07
N VAL A 30 -0.42 7.86 -7.96
CA VAL A 30 -0.41 9.21 -7.40
C VAL A 30 0.19 9.20 -5.99
N ILE A 31 -0.25 8.29 -5.13
CA ILE A 31 0.23 8.22 -3.74
C ILE A 31 1.70 7.77 -3.67
N THR A 32 2.05 6.65 -4.32
CA THR A 32 3.36 6.01 -4.13
C THR A 32 4.49 6.66 -4.93
N ILE A 33 4.20 7.17 -6.13
CA ILE A 33 5.24 7.75 -6.99
C ILE A 33 5.37 9.27 -6.79
N ASN A 34 4.27 9.96 -6.49
CA ASN A 34 4.28 11.43 -6.42
C ASN A 34 4.17 11.92 -4.98
N VAL A 35 3.03 11.67 -4.33
CA VAL A 35 2.72 12.32 -3.04
C VAL A 35 3.70 11.92 -1.95
N ALA A 36 3.98 10.62 -1.75
CA ALA A 36 4.86 10.19 -0.67
C ALA A 36 6.31 10.69 -0.82
N PRO A 37 6.96 10.58 -2.00
CA PRO A 37 8.30 11.15 -2.21
C PRO A 37 8.34 12.67 -2.06
N ILE A 38 7.35 13.40 -2.58
CA ILE A 38 7.28 14.87 -2.46
C ILE A 38 7.15 15.26 -0.99
N TYR A 39 6.22 14.63 -0.26
CA TYR A 39 5.99 14.92 1.15
C TYR A 39 7.23 14.59 2.01
N MET A 40 7.95 13.51 1.71
CA MET A 40 9.21 13.19 2.38
C MET A 40 10.26 14.31 2.22
N ASN A 41 10.35 14.93 1.05
CA ASN A 41 11.28 16.05 0.81
C ASN A 41 10.88 17.34 1.52
N GLU A 42 9.59 17.52 1.84
CA GLU A 42 9.09 18.64 2.64
C GLU A 42 9.42 18.47 4.13
N LEU A 43 9.46 17.22 4.62
CA LEU A 43 9.72 16.90 6.02
C LEU A 43 11.21 16.84 6.39
N VAL A 44 12.11 16.77 5.41
CA VAL A 44 13.55 16.55 5.62
C VAL A 44 14.36 17.77 5.12
N PRO A 45 15.41 18.20 5.86
CA PRO A 45 16.30 19.27 5.41
C PRO A 45 16.88 19.02 4.01
N PRO A 46 17.09 20.06 3.17
CA PRO A 46 17.56 19.90 1.80
C PRO A 46 18.80 19.02 1.63
N GLU A 47 19.76 19.13 2.56
CA GLU A 47 21.01 18.38 2.62
C GLU A 47 20.83 16.88 2.88
N GLU A 48 19.72 16.48 3.53
CA GLU A 48 19.42 15.10 3.89
C GLU A 48 18.40 14.42 2.97
N ARG A 49 17.80 15.15 2.02
CA ARG A 49 16.76 14.61 1.12
C ARG A 49 17.18 13.35 0.39
N ALA A 50 18.44 13.27 -0.05
CA ALA A 50 18.96 12.08 -0.74
C ALA A 50 18.90 10.84 0.17
N ILE A 51 19.25 10.99 1.46
CA ILE A 51 19.18 9.93 2.46
C ILE A 51 17.71 9.56 2.72
N GLY A 52 16.85 10.56 2.91
CA GLY A 52 15.41 10.36 3.11
C GLY A 52 14.74 9.58 1.97
N GLN A 53 15.04 9.95 0.72
CA GLN A 53 14.58 9.21 -0.46
C GLN A 53 15.17 7.80 -0.55
N GLY A 54 16.44 7.63 -0.19
CA GLY A 54 17.09 6.32 -0.13
C GLY A 54 16.38 5.36 0.84
N ILE A 55 16.05 5.83 2.05
CA ILE A 55 15.32 5.05 3.06
C ILE A 55 13.88 4.75 2.62
N LEU A 56 13.20 5.72 2.03
CA LEU A 56 11.84 5.52 1.49
C LEU A 56 11.85 4.43 0.40
N ASN A 57 12.78 4.51 -0.55
CA ASN A 57 12.90 3.53 -1.63
C ASN A 57 13.30 2.14 -1.13
N LEU A 58 14.20 2.06 -0.14
CA LEU A 58 14.54 0.79 0.52
C LEU A 58 13.30 0.15 1.16
N SER A 59 12.49 0.95 1.84
CA SER A 59 11.24 0.49 2.46
C SER A 59 10.25 -0.08 1.44
N ILE A 60 10.14 0.58 0.28
CA ILE A 60 9.32 0.10 -0.85
C ILE A 60 9.86 -1.23 -1.38
N ALA A 61 11.17 -1.33 -1.64
CA ALA A 61 11.80 -2.54 -2.18
C ALA A 61 11.68 -3.75 -1.22
N LEU A 62 11.86 -3.52 0.08
CA LEU A 62 11.64 -4.55 1.11
C LEU A 62 10.19 -5.02 1.12
N SER A 63 9.25 -4.09 1.03
CA SER A 63 7.82 -4.40 0.97
C SER A 63 7.44 -5.22 -0.27
N GLN A 64 8.04 -4.92 -1.44
CA GLN A 64 7.82 -5.68 -2.67
C GLN A 64 8.42 -7.10 -2.61
N THR A 65 9.59 -7.24 -1.98
CA THR A 65 10.21 -8.55 -1.77
C THR A 65 9.33 -9.41 -0.86
N LEU A 66 8.91 -8.85 0.29
CA LEU A 66 8.06 -9.55 1.26
C LEU A 66 6.67 -9.86 0.69
N SER A 67 6.09 -8.96 -0.12
CA SER A 67 4.75 -9.16 -0.67
C SER A 67 4.69 -10.38 -1.59
N SER A 68 5.72 -10.62 -2.40
CA SER A 68 5.79 -11.80 -3.27
C SER A 68 5.74 -13.09 -2.45
N PHE A 69 6.53 -13.16 -1.37
CA PHE A 69 6.55 -14.30 -0.46
C PHE A 69 5.19 -14.50 0.25
N VAL A 70 4.64 -13.44 0.84
CA VAL A 70 3.36 -13.52 1.57
C VAL A 70 2.21 -13.87 0.63
N SER A 71 2.19 -13.28 -0.57
CA SER A 71 1.09 -13.47 -1.52
C SER A 71 0.95 -14.89 -2.04
N GLY A 72 2.07 -15.56 -2.36
CA GLY A 72 2.03 -16.98 -2.76
C GLY A 72 1.49 -17.87 -1.65
N ASN A 73 2.12 -17.81 -0.47
CA ASN A 73 1.74 -18.65 0.68
C ASN A 73 0.28 -18.43 1.11
N VAL A 74 -0.18 -17.18 1.18
CA VAL A 74 -1.57 -16.90 1.59
C VAL A 74 -2.55 -17.34 0.50
N ALA A 75 -2.24 -17.08 -0.79
CA ALA A 75 -3.10 -17.51 -1.89
C ALA A 75 -3.23 -19.04 -1.95
N ASP A 76 -2.19 -19.79 -1.61
CA ASP A 76 -2.23 -21.26 -1.55
C ASP A 76 -3.18 -21.78 -0.46
N ILE A 77 -3.35 -21.04 0.65
CA ILE A 77 -4.20 -21.44 1.78
C ILE A 77 -5.66 -21.04 1.58
N ILE A 78 -5.93 -19.79 1.17
CA ILE A 78 -7.28 -19.22 1.12
C ILE A 78 -7.76 -18.87 -0.30
N GLY A 79 -6.97 -19.19 -1.31
CA GLY A 79 -7.22 -18.87 -2.71
C GLY A 79 -6.95 -17.40 -3.06
N LEU A 80 -6.85 -17.12 -4.36
CA LEU A 80 -6.63 -15.75 -4.88
C LEU A 80 -7.74 -14.77 -4.50
N LYS A 81 -9.00 -15.22 -4.47
CA LYS A 81 -10.10 -14.38 -3.98
C LYS A 81 -9.90 -14.03 -2.50
N GLY A 82 -9.64 -15.03 -1.65
CA GLY A 82 -9.36 -14.81 -0.23
C GLY A 82 -8.19 -13.86 0.02
N MET A 83 -7.15 -13.92 -0.81
CA MET A 83 -5.99 -13.01 -0.74
C MET A 83 -6.39 -11.53 -0.87
N TYR A 84 -7.36 -11.19 -1.73
CA TYR A 84 -7.83 -9.81 -1.84
C TYR A 84 -8.54 -9.32 -0.57
N LEU A 85 -9.31 -10.19 0.09
CA LEU A 85 -9.93 -9.87 1.37
C LEU A 85 -8.88 -9.71 2.48
N PHE A 86 -7.90 -10.60 2.51
CA PHE A 86 -6.75 -10.50 3.42
C PHE A 86 -6.02 -9.16 3.26
N LEU A 87 -5.71 -8.74 2.04
CA LEU A 87 -5.08 -7.45 1.76
C LEU A 87 -5.95 -6.26 2.19
N ALA A 88 -7.27 -6.36 2.04
CA ALA A 88 -8.18 -5.31 2.51
C ALA A 88 -8.09 -5.15 4.04
N LEU A 89 -8.11 -6.27 4.77
CA LEU A 89 -7.99 -6.28 6.23
C LEU A 89 -6.64 -5.72 6.71
N ILE A 90 -5.54 -6.16 6.12
CA ILE A 90 -4.19 -5.65 6.43
C ILE A 90 -4.13 -4.13 6.20
N GLY A 91 -4.70 -3.65 5.08
CA GLY A 91 -4.73 -2.21 4.80
C GLY A 91 -5.55 -1.41 5.81
N ILE A 92 -6.67 -1.96 6.31
CA ILE A 92 -7.48 -1.32 7.37
C ILE A 92 -6.70 -1.30 8.69
N ILE A 93 -6.14 -2.44 9.10
CA ILE A 93 -5.36 -2.56 10.34
C ILE A 93 -4.17 -1.61 10.31
N GLY A 94 -3.42 -1.57 9.20
CA GLY A 94 -2.29 -0.66 9.02
C GLY A 94 -2.70 0.81 9.08
N GLY A 95 -3.85 1.17 8.49
CA GLY A 95 -4.40 2.53 8.61
C GLY A 95 -4.72 2.91 10.05
N ILE A 96 -5.40 2.03 10.80
CA ILE A 96 -5.74 2.25 12.21
C ILE A 96 -4.47 2.37 13.07
N TRP A 97 -3.50 1.49 12.86
CA TRP A 97 -2.22 1.52 13.57
C TRP A 97 -1.44 2.80 13.27
N GLY A 98 -1.37 3.21 12.00
CA GLY A 98 -0.73 4.47 11.60
C GLY A 98 -1.34 5.67 12.33
N LEU A 99 -2.68 5.78 12.36
CA LEU A 99 -3.37 6.84 13.09
C LEU A 99 -3.01 6.88 14.59
N ARG A 100 -2.86 5.72 15.23
CA ARG A 100 -2.44 5.64 16.64
C ARG A 100 -1.01 6.12 16.85
N ILE A 101 -0.09 5.74 15.96
CA ILE A 101 1.31 6.16 16.03
C ILE A 101 1.39 7.69 15.91
N PHE A 102 0.74 8.26 14.89
CA PHE A 102 0.77 9.72 14.67
C PHE A 102 0.09 10.51 15.79
N LYS A 103 -0.96 9.98 16.42
CA LYS A 103 -1.56 10.59 17.61
C LYS A 103 -0.57 10.66 18.78
N ASN A 104 0.31 9.68 18.93
CA ASN A 104 1.26 9.61 20.03
C ASN A 104 2.55 10.42 19.76
N THR A 105 2.92 10.63 18.50
CA THR A 105 4.08 11.47 18.14
C THR A 105 3.73 12.93 17.88
N GLY A 106 2.46 13.27 17.62
CA GLY A 106 1.98 14.64 17.39
C GLY A 106 1.73 15.49 18.64
N SER A 107 2.26 15.11 19.81
CA SER A 107 2.17 15.89 21.05
C SER A 107 3.35 16.85 21.27
N HIS A 108 3.81 17.52 20.20
CA HIS A 108 4.81 18.58 20.25
C HIS A 108 4.32 19.80 19.47
#